data_AF-A0AAE0P6T0-F1
#
_entry.id   AF-A0AAE0P6T0-F1
#
_cell.length_a   1.000
_cell.length_b   1.000
_cell.length_c   1.000
_cell.angle_alpha   90.00
_cell.angle_beta   90.00
_cell.angle_gamma   90.00
#
_symmetry.space_group_name_H-M   'P 1'
#
loop_
_entity.id
_entity.type
_entity.pdbx_description
1 polymer ?
#
loop_
_entity_poly.entity_id
_entity_poly.type
_entity_poly.pdbx_seq_one_letter_code
_entity_poly.pdbx_strand_id
1 'polypeptide(L)'
;MPTPESAAFLAKKPTVPASFDGVDYDDTKRLKQAQDAIIREQWVKVMMGRLVREELSKCYYREGVNHLEKCGALRERYLQLFKENRVKGYIFEQQNFYSKEEQ
;
A
#
# COMPACT_ATOMS: atom_id res chain seq x y z
N MET A 1 -15.21 17.33 -4.24
CA MET A 1 -15.57 16.68 -2.97
C MET A 1 -15.23 15.21 -3.06
N PRO A 2 -14.75 14.55 -1.99
CA PRO A 2 -14.59 13.09 -2.02
C PRO A 2 -15.95 12.44 -2.26
N THR A 3 -15.98 11.45 -3.15
CA THR A 3 -17.18 10.63 -3.37
C THR A 3 -17.55 9.93 -2.06
N PRO A 4 -18.84 9.90 -1.66
CA PRO A 4 -19.25 9.21 -0.44
C PRO A 4 -18.93 7.72 -0.53
N GLU A 5 -18.43 7.15 0.58
CA GLU A 5 -18.13 5.72 0.68
C GLU A 5 -19.41 4.89 0.56
N SER A 6 -19.38 3.81 -0.21
CA SER A 6 -20.54 2.93 -0.40
C SER A 6 -20.81 2.08 0.84
N ALA A 7 -22.08 1.68 1.06
CA ALA A 7 -22.45 0.81 2.18
C ALA A 7 -21.65 -0.52 2.21
N ALA A 8 -21.36 -1.07 1.03
CA ALA A 8 -20.55 -2.27 0.89
C ALA A 8 -19.08 -2.07 1.33
N PHE A 9 -18.52 -0.87 1.11
CA PHE A 9 -17.18 -0.53 1.57
C PHE A 9 -17.14 -0.41 3.09
N LEU A 10 -18.10 0.31 3.67
CA LEU A 10 -18.22 0.48 5.12
C LEU A 10 -18.35 -0.87 5.84
N ALA A 11 -19.13 -1.80 5.28
CA ALA A 11 -19.31 -3.14 5.85
C ALA A 11 -18.04 -4.00 5.85
N LYS A 12 -17.11 -3.76 4.92
CA LYS A 12 -15.86 -4.56 4.75
C LYS A 12 -14.61 -3.84 5.24
N LYS A 13 -14.74 -2.60 5.72
CA LYS A 13 -13.62 -1.80 6.20
C LYS A 13 -13.04 -2.47 7.46
N PRO A 14 -11.71 -2.69 7.53
CA PRO A 14 -11.10 -3.25 8.73
C PRO A 14 -11.22 -2.25 9.88
N THR A 15 -11.57 -2.73 11.06
CA THR A 15 -11.65 -1.92 12.29
C THR A 15 -10.32 -1.88 13.04
N VAL A 16 -9.42 -2.82 12.72
CA VAL A 16 -8.11 -3.01 13.35
C VAL A 16 -7.03 -2.30 12.52
N PRO A 17 -6.00 -1.71 13.14
CA PRO A 17 -4.84 -1.17 12.42
C PRO A 17 -4.14 -2.24 11.56
N ALA A 18 -3.39 -1.80 10.55
CA ALA A 18 -2.58 -2.67 9.69
C ALA A 18 -1.28 -3.13 10.38
N SER A 19 -1.42 -3.75 11.57
CA SER A 19 -0.32 -4.36 12.33
C SER A 19 -0.86 -5.57 13.10
N PHE A 20 0.02 -6.53 13.38
CA PHE A 20 -0.25 -7.64 14.29
C PHE A 20 0.03 -7.30 15.77
N ASP A 21 0.55 -6.11 16.06
CA ASP A 21 0.80 -5.63 17.42
C ASP A 21 -0.52 -5.54 18.21
N GLY A 22 -0.64 -6.32 19.29
CA GLY A 22 -1.81 -6.32 20.17
C GLY A 22 -3.06 -7.00 19.60
N VAL A 23 -2.90 -7.78 18.52
CA VAL A 23 -3.98 -8.63 18.00
C VAL A 23 -4.00 -9.94 18.80
N ASP A 24 -5.18 -10.28 19.32
CA ASP A 24 -5.42 -11.59 19.91
C ASP A 24 -5.50 -12.66 18.81
N TYR A 25 -4.61 -13.65 18.87
CA TYR A 25 -4.50 -14.70 17.87
C TYR A 25 -5.58 -15.78 18.02
N ASP A 26 -6.19 -15.90 19.20
CA ASP A 26 -7.27 -16.86 19.45
C ASP A 26 -8.62 -16.35 18.90
N ASP A 27 -8.78 -15.02 18.75
CA ASP A 27 -9.94 -14.42 18.06
C ASP A 27 -9.74 -14.43 16.54
N THR A 28 -10.26 -15.50 15.91
CA THR A 28 -10.24 -15.68 14.45
C THR A 28 -10.77 -14.48 13.65
N LYS A 29 -11.77 -13.74 14.16
CA LYS A 29 -12.36 -12.61 13.42
C LYS A 29 -11.39 -11.44 13.40
N ARG A 30 -10.79 -11.10 14.55
CA ARG A 30 -9.81 -10.01 14.66
C ARG A 30 -8.54 -10.32 13.90
N LEU A 31 -8.05 -11.56 13.99
CA LEU A 31 -6.89 -12.01 13.23
C LEU A 31 -7.11 -11.83 11.71
N LYS A 32 -8.27 -12.24 11.19
CA LYS A 32 -8.59 -12.07 9.76
C LYS A 32 -8.71 -10.61 9.35
N GLN A 33 -9.26 -9.76 10.21
CA GLN A 33 -9.33 -8.32 9.94
C GLN A 33 -7.93 -7.68 9.88
N ALA A 34 -7.00 -8.09 10.75
CA ALA A 34 -5.61 -7.62 10.73
C ALA A 34 -4.87 -8.08 9.46
N GLN A 35 -4.99 -9.36 9.08
CA GLN A 35 -4.45 -9.90 7.83
C GLN A 35 -4.94 -9.09 6.62
N ASP A 36 -6.25 -8.83 6.55
CA ASP A 36 -6.84 -8.06 5.47
C ASP A 36 -6.37 -6.59 5.48
N ALA A 37 -6.22 -5.96 6.65
CA ALA A 37 -5.76 -4.58 6.76
C ALA A 37 -4.35 -4.41 6.18
N ILE A 38 -3.43 -5.32 6.53
CA ILE A 38 -2.05 -5.31 6.03
C ILE A 38 -2.02 -5.47 4.51
N ILE A 39 -2.77 -6.43 3.97
CA ILE A 39 -2.82 -6.65 2.52
C ILE A 39 -3.38 -5.40 1.81
N ARG A 40 -4.45 -4.78 2.33
CA ARG A 40 -5.04 -3.57 1.74
C ARG A 40 -4.03 -2.43 1.70
N GLU A 41 -3.29 -2.18 2.77
CA GLU A 41 -2.25 -1.13 2.79
C GLU A 41 -1.12 -1.41 1.80
N GLN A 42 -0.71 -2.67 1.62
CA GLN A 42 0.26 -3.04 0.57
C GLN A 42 -0.29 -2.71 -0.83
N TRP A 43 -1.57 -2.99 -1.09
CA TRP A 43 -2.22 -2.62 -2.35
C TRP A 43 -2.37 -1.12 -2.53
N VAL A 44 -2.68 -0.36 -1.47
CA VAL A 44 -2.72 1.11 -1.52
C VAL A 44 -1.38 1.66 -2.00
N LYS A 45 -0.27 1.17 -1.44
CA LYS A 45 1.09 1.57 -1.86
C LYS A 45 1.38 1.22 -3.33
N VAL A 46 0.90 0.07 -3.82
CA VAL A 46 0.97 -0.29 -5.26
C VAL A 46 0.16 0.69 -6.11
N MET A 47 -1.06 1.03 -5.68
CA MET A 47 -1.92 1.98 -6.38
C MET A 47 -1.30 3.39 -6.42
N MET A 48 -0.62 3.82 -5.36
CA MET A 48 0.18 5.06 -5.37
C MET A 48 1.25 5.02 -6.46
N GLY A 49 1.95 3.89 -6.62
CA GLY A 49 2.92 3.69 -7.70
C GLY A 49 2.28 3.76 -9.10
N ARG A 50 1.06 3.23 -9.26
CA ARG A 50 0.31 3.33 -10.53
C ARG A 50 -0.04 4.77 -10.89
N LEU A 51 -0.46 5.60 -9.92
CA LEU A 51 -0.72 7.02 -10.15
C LEU A 51 0.52 7.75 -10.67
N VAL A 52 1.69 7.49 -10.07
CA VAL A 52 2.95 8.08 -10.55
C VAL A 52 3.30 7.61 -11.96
N ARG A 53 3.04 6.33 -12.29
CA ARG A 53 3.24 5.80 -13.64
C ARG A 53 2.34 6.47 -14.67
N GLU A 54 1.08 6.73 -14.32
CA GLU A 54 0.13 7.42 -15.21
C GLU A 54 0.57 8.86 -15.47
N GLU A 55 0.98 9.60 -14.43
CA GLU A 55 1.53 10.95 -14.60
C GLU A 55 2.85 10.95 -15.40
N LEU A 56 3.72 9.96 -15.19
CA LEU A 56 4.93 9.76 -15.99
C LEU A 56 4.59 9.54 -17.47
N SER A 57 3.60 8.69 -17.76
CA SER A 57 3.15 8.46 -19.14
C SER A 57 2.63 9.74 -19.78
N LYS A 58 1.83 10.54 -19.05
CA LYS A 58 1.37 11.86 -19.53
C LYS A 58 2.53 12.80 -19.79
N CYS A 59 3.55 12.84 -18.93
CA CYS A 59 4.75 13.64 -19.14
C CYS A 59 5.47 13.25 -20.44
N TYR A 60 5.65 11.95 -20.68
CA TYR A 60 6.27 11.44 -21.91
C TYR A 60 5.50 11.86 -23.16
N TYR A 61 4.16 11.79 -23.12
CA TYR A 61 3.32 12.24 -24.23
C TYR A 61 3.38 13.75 -24.48
N ARG A 62 3.48 14.58 -23.43
CA ARG A 62 3.53 16.05 -23.56
C ARG A 62 4.90 16.56 -24.02
N GLU A 63 5.98 16.04 -23.45
CA GLU A 63 7.34 16.56 -23.65
C GLU A 63 8.03 15.97 -24.89
N GLY A 64 7.56 14.81 -25.38
CA GLY A 64 8.11 14.17 -26.57
C GLY A 64 9.60 13.92 -26.42
N VAL A 65 10.41 14.48 -27.33
CA VAL A 65 11.88 14.30 -27.35
C VAL A 65 12.58 14.82 -26.09
N ASN A 66 11.96 15.77 -25.36
CA ASN A 66 12.54 16.40 -24.17
C ASN A 66 12.27 15.60 -22.86
N HIS A 67 11.66 14.41 -22.95
CA HIS A 67 11.27 13.64 -21.78
C HIS A 67 12.45 13.28 -20.85
N LEU A 68 13.68 13.21 -21.38
CA LEU A 68 14.89 12.91 -20.60
C LEU A 68 15.23 14.00 -19.58
N GLU A 69 15.04 15.27 -19.95
CA GLU A 69 15.30 16.41 -19.06
C GLU A 69 14.12 16.70 -18.14
N LYS A 70 12.90 16.61 -18.68
CA LYS A 70 11.69 17.10 -18.01
C LYS A 70 10.99 16.06 -17.14
N CYS A 71 11.02 14.78 -17.52
CA CYS A 71 10.30 13.71 -16.81
C CYS A 71 11.17 12.94 -15.79
N GLY A 72 12.43 13.36 -15.57
CA GLY A 72 13.40 12.67 -14.70
C GLY A 72 12.91 12.46 -13.27
N ALA A 73 12.34 13.49 -12.64
CA ALA A 73 11.86 13.43 -11.26
C ALA A 73 10.72 12.39 -11.08
N LEU A 74 9.78 12.33 -12.02
CA LEU A 74 8.70 11.33 -12.00
C LEU A 74 9.24 9.91 -12.22
N ARG A 75 10.25 9.76 -13.10
CA ARG A 75 10.92 8.48 -13.34
C ARG A 75 11.62 7.96 -12.09
N GLU A 76 12.40 8.81 -11.43
CA GLU A 76 13.12 8.45 -10.21
C GLU A 76 12.16 8.09 -9.08
N ARG A 77 11.11 8.89 -8.89
CA ARG A 77 10.06 8.60 -7.90
C ARG A 77 9.36 7.28 -8.18
N TYR A 78 9.03 7.00 -9.45
CA TYR A 78 8.43 5.72 -9.84
C TYR A 78 9.36 4.54 -9.51
N LEU A 79 10.66 4.64 -9.82
CA LEU A 79 11.64 3.58 -9.53
C LEU A 79 11.82 3.35 -8.02
N GLN A 80 11.82 4.43 -7.23
CA GLN A 80 11.86 4.33 -5.77
C GLN A 80 10.64 3.57 -5.24
N LEU A 81 9.43 3.99 -5.64
CA LEU A 81 8.19 3.36 -5.21
C LEU A 81 8.10 1.90 -5.70
N PHE A 82 8.57 1.60 -6.91
CA PHE A 82 8.57 0.25 -7.47
C PHE A 82 9.43 -0.72 -6.65
N LYS A 83 10.57 -0.26 -6.13
CA LYS A 83 11.46 -1.06 -5.28
C LYS A 83 10.82 -1.37 -3.92
N GLU A 84 10.21 -0.36 -3.31
CA GLU A 84 9.69 -0.41 -1.94
C GLU A 84 8.30 -1.06 -1.84
N ASN A 85 7.38 -0.70 -2.73
CA ASN A 85 5.94 -0.92 -2.58
C ASN A 85 5.42 -2.20 -3.24
N ARG A 86 6.14 -3.31 -3.11
CA ARG A 86 5.67 -4.60 -3.61
C ARG A 86 4.76 -5.29 -2.60
N VAL A 87 3.76 -6.03 -3.10
CA VAL A 87 2.93 -6.90 -2.26
C VAL A 87 3.81 -8.06 -1.78
N LYS A 88 3.99 -8.18 -0.47
CA LYS A 88 4.79 -9.23 0.18
C LYS A 88 3.92 -10.27 0.90
N GLY A 89 2.62 -9.98 1.07
CA GLY A 89 1.72 -10.78 1.89
C GLY A 89 1.88 -10.45 3.38
N TYR A 90 1.17 -11.19 4.23
CA TYR A 90 1.13 -10.97 5.68
C TYR A 90 1.89 -12.01 6.50
N ILE A 91 2.24 -13.16 5.90
CA ILE A 91 2.79 -14.32 6.63
C ILE A 91 4.10 -13.96 7.36
N PHE A 92 4.99 -13.20 6.69
CA PHE A 92 6.25 -12.81 7.30
C PHE A 92 6.06 -11.94 8.55
N GLU A 93 5.15 -10.96 8.49
CA GLU A 93 4.85 -10.10 9.64
C GLU A 93 4.08 -10.86 10.74
N GLN A 94 3.28 -11.85 10.36
CA GLN A 94 2.52 -12.69 11.29
C GLN A 94 3.40 -13.71 12.03
N GLN A 95 4.42 -14.26 11.37
CA GLN A 95 5.29 -15.29 11.95
C GLN A 95 6.49 -14.70 12.69
N ASN A 96 6.95 -13.50 12.30
CA ASN A 96 8.04 -12.80 12.96
C ASN A 96 7.52 -11.69 13.86
N PHE A 97 6.69 -12.06 14.85
CA PHE A 97 6.34 -11.15 15.93
C PHE A 97 7.60 -10.87 16.75
N TYR A 98 8.19 -9.69 16.59
CA TYR A 98 9.15 -9.19 17.57
C TYR A 98 8.34 -8.88 18.83
N SER A 99 8.41 -9.75 19.85
CA SER A 99 7.96 -9.38 21.18
C SER A 99 8.74 -8.14 21.58
N LYS A 100 8.05 -6.99 21.65
CA LYS A 100 8.64 -5.71 22.10
C LYS A 100 9.13 -5.73 23.55
N GLU A 101 9.07 -6.89 24.21
CA GLU A 101 9.65 -7.14 25.53
C GLU A 101 11.19 -7.22 25.51
N GLU A 102 11.83 -7.32 24.34
CA GLU A 102 13.30 -7.40 24.20
C GLU A 102 13.97 -6.12 23.65
N GLN A 103 13.33 -4.94 23.79
CA GLN A 103 13.97 -3.62 23.54
C GLN A 103 14.04 -2.78 24.81
#